data_AF-A0A7C2AMY1-F1
#
_entry.id   AF-A0A7C2AMY1-F1
#
_cell.length_a   1.000
_cell.length_b   1.000
_cell.length_c   1.000
_cell.angle_alpha   90.00
_cell.angle_beta   90.00
_cell.angle_gamma   90.00
#
_symmetry.space_group_name_H-M   'P 1'
#
loop_
_entity.id
_entity.type
_entity.pdbx_description
1 polymer ?
#
loop_
_entity_poly.entity_id
_entity_poly.type
_entity_poly.pdbx_seq_one_letter_code
_entity_poly.pdbx_strand_id
1 'polypeptide(L)'
;MARREYARTEAGKQAATKAKVSYIQRNPTKRQAHNQVANALRDGRLEKQPCEVCGEKEVHAHHDDYAKPLDVRWLCNKHHNEWHRIHGEAANG
;
A
#
# COMPACT_ATOMS: atom_id res chain seq x y z
N MET A 1 13.56 -23.06 -5.45
CA MET A 1 14.00 -22.41 -6.71
C MET A 1 12.85 -22.34 -7.73
N ALA A 2 12.06 -23.40 -7.86
CA ALA A 2 10.86 -23.50 -8.71
C ALA A 2 9.94 -22.27 -8.78
N ARG A 3 9.58 -21.62 -7.66
CA ARG A 3 8.69 -20.43 -7.67
C ARG A 3 9.31 -19.21 -8.36
N ARG A 4 10.62 -19.01 -8.21
CA ARG A 4 11.34 -17.89 -8.87
C ARG A 4 11.53 -18.15 -10.36
N GLU A 5 11.72 -19.40 -10.74
CA GLU A 5 11.84 -19.81 -12.15
C GLU A 5 10.49 -19.68 -12.87
N TYR A 6 9.42 -20.21 -12.26
CA TYR A 6 8.05 -20.05 -12.77
C TYR A 6 7.67 -18.57 -12.98
N ALA A 7 7.99 -17.69 -12.01
CA ALA A 7 7.68 -16.27 -12.11
C ALA A 7 8.35 -15.56 -13.32
N ARG A 8 9.45 -16.11 -13.87
CA ARG A 8 10.13 -15.56 -15.05
C ARG A 8 9.53 -16.04 -16.37
N THR A 9 8.77 -17.13 -16.37
CA THR A 9 8.07 -17.64 -17.56
C THR A 9 6.97 -16.69 -18.01
N GLU A 10 6.60 -16.72 -19.29
CA GLU A 10 5.47 -15.93 -19.81
C GLU A 10 4.16 -16.29 -19.11
N ALA A 11 3.91 -17.57 -18.86
CA ALA A 11 2.75 -18.02 -18.10
C ALA A 11 2.73 -17.43 -16.68
N GLY A 12 3.88 -17.38 -16.00
CA GLY A 12 4.01 -16.76 -14.67
C GLY A 12 3.73 -15.26 -14.69
N LYS A 13 4.27 -14.53 -15.69
CA LYS A 13 4.03 -13.09 -15.87
C LYS A 13 2.55 -12.79 -16.17
N GLN A 14 1.92 -13.61 -17.03
CA GLN A 14 0.49 -13.50 -17.35
C GLN A 14 -0.38 -13.76 -16.12
N ALA A 15 -0.07 -14.80 -15.34
CA ALA A 15 -0.78 -15.10 -14.10
C ALA A 15 -0.65 -13.95 -13.08
N ALA A 16 0.54 -13.40 -12.90
CA ALA A 16 0.78 -12.24 -12.02
C ALA A 16 0.00 -11.00 -12.48
N THR A 17 -0.04 -10.75 -13.78
CA THR A 17 -0.80 -9.64 -14.37
C THR A 17 -2.29 -9.81 -14.12
N LYS A 18 -2.84 -11.02 -14.37
CA LYS A 18 -4.25 -11.33 -14.12
C LYS A 18 -4.62 -11.17 -12.64
N ALA A 19 -3.77 -11.65 -11.74
CA ALA A 19 -3.97 -11.49 -10.30
C ALA A 19 -3.97 -10.01 -9.88
N LYS A 20 -3.03 -9.20 -10.41
CA LYS A 20 -2.97 -7.75 -10.17
C LYS A 20 -4.24 -7.04 -10.67
N VAL A 21 -4.69 -7.35 -11.88
CA VAL A 21 -5.92 -6.76 -12.45
C VAL A 21 -7.13 -7.12 -11.58
N SER A 22 -7.27 -8.40 -11.21
CA SER A 22 -8.37 -8.84 -10.36
C SER A 22 -8.35 -8.17 -8.98
N TYR A 23 -7.17 -7.98 -8.38
CA TYR A 23 -7.05 -7.27 -7.11
C TYR A 23 -7.51 -5.81 -7.23
N ILE A 24 -7.09 -5.10 -8.28
CA ILE A 24 -7.48 -3.70 -8.51
C ILE A 24 -9.00 -3.59 -8.71
N GLN A 25 -9.59 -4.48 -9.49
CA GLN A 25 -11.04 -4.49 -9.74
C GLN A 25 -11.86 -4.76 -8.48
N ARG A 26 -11.36 -5.61 -7.58
CA ARG A 26 -12.04 -5.95 -6.31
C ARG A 26 -11.83 -4.92 -5.21
N ASN A 27 -10.83 -4.03 -5.34
CA ASN A 27 -10.46 -3.06 -4.31
C ASN A 27 -10.39 -1.63 -4.86
N PRO A 28 -11.50 -1.09 -5.41
CA PRO A 28 -11.51 0.24 -6.02
C PRO A 28 -11.19 1.35 -5.01
N THR A 29 -11.72 1.27 -3.77
CA THR A 29 -11.48 2.26 -2.71
C THR A 29 -10.01 2.31 -2.31
N LYS A 30 -9.39 1.16 -2.02
CA LYS A 30 -7.96 1.07 -1.70
C LYS A 30 -7.12 1.64 -2.85
N ARG A 31 -7.47 1.33 -4.11
CA ARG A 31 -6.76 1.85 -5.28
C ARG A 31 -6.88 3.37 -5.38
N GLN A 32 -8.07 3.91 -5.19
CA GLN A 32 -8.33 5.34 -5.23
C GLN A 32 -7.54 6.08 -4.14
N ALA A 33 -7.53 5.56 -2.91
CA ALA A 33 -6.77 6.14 -1.81
C ALA A 33 -5.26 6.20 -2.10
N HIS A 34 -4.67 5.10 -2.58
CA HIS A 34 -3.26 5.09 -2.98
C HIS A 34 -2.96 6.09 -4.11
N ASN A 35 -3.83 6.17 -5.12
CA ASN A 35 -3.65 7.14 -6.21
C ASN A 35 -3.72 8.59 -5.69
N GLN A 36 -4.61 8.89 -4.75
CA GLN A 36 -4.78 10.23 -4.17
C GLN A 36 -3.56 10.65 -3.34
N VAL A 37 -3.01 9.75 -2.52
CA VAL A 37 -1.74 9.99 -1.81
C VAL A 37 -0.62 10.27 -2.81
N ALA A 38 -0.47 9.44 -3.84
CA ALA A 38 0.59 9.61 -4.84
C ALA A 38 0.47 10.95 -5.58
N ASN A 39 -0.74 11.34 -5.96
CA ASN A 39 -1.00 12.63 -6.59
C ASN A 39 -0.71 13.78 -5.62
N ALA A 40 -1.16 13.70 -4.37
CA ALA A 40 -0.92 14.75 -3.38
C ALA A 40 0.57 14.93 -3.07
N LEU A 41 1.35 13.83 -2.98
CA LEU A 41 2.81 13.89 -2.85
C LEU A 41 3.47 14.55 -4.06
N ARG A 42 3.09 14.14 -5.28
CA ARG A 42 3.62 14.71 -6.53
C ARG A 42 3.30 16.19 -6.65
N ASP A 43 2.09 16.59 -6.28
CA ASP A 43 1.61 17.96 -6.39
C ASP A 43 2.05 18.83 -5.19
N GLY A 44 2.78 18.27 -4.21
CA GLY A 44 3.23 18.98 -3.00
C GLY A 44 2.14 19.31 -1.99
N ARG A 45 0.93 18.75 -2.15
CA ARG A 45 -0.22 18.93 -1.23
C ARG A 45 -0.15 18.03 0.00
N LEU A 46 0.68 17.00 -0.05
CA LEU A 46 0.99 16.11 1.06
C LEU A 46 2.50 15.97 1.13
N GLU A 47 3.04 15.98 2.34
CA GLU A 47 4.47 15.79 2.58
C GLU A 47 4.70 14.48 3.33
N LYS A 48 5.72 13.74 2.90
CA LYS A 48 6.17 12.52 3.57
C LYS A 48 6.80 12.88 4.92
N GLN A 49 6.27 12.35 6.02
CA GLN A 49 6.88 12.50 7.33
C GLN A 49 7.68 11.25 7.71
N PRO A 50 8.65 11.36 8.64
CA PRO A 50 9.28 10.20 9.24
C PRO A 50 8.28 9.31 9.98
N CYS A 51 8.68 8.08 10.30
CA CYS A 51 7.86 7.16 11.04
C CYS A 51 7.47 7.78 12.38
N GLU A 52 6.18 7.90 12.67
CA GLU A 52 5.70 8.52 13.91
C GLU A 52 6.12 7.77 15.19
N VAL A 53 6.50 6.49 15.08
CA VAL A 53 6.92 5.66 16.21
C VAL A 53 8.43 5.73 16.47
N CYS A 54 9.25 5.73 15.42
CA CYS A 54 10.72 5.61 15.56
C CYS A 54 11.55 6.61 14.76
N GLY A 55 10.93 7.50 13.99
CA GLY A 55 11.62 8.52 13.20
C GLY A 55 12.35 8.03 11.95
N GLU A 56 12.17 6.75 11.56
CA GLU A 56 12.75 6.22 10.31
C GLU A 56 12.19 6.96 9.09
N LYS A 57 13.03 7.23 8.09
CA LYS A 57 12.64 8.00 6.89
C LYS A 57 12.03 7.11 5.80
N GLU A 58 12.40 5.83 5.78
CA GLU A 58 11.80 4.84 4.89
C GLU A 58 10.41 4.43 5.40
N VAL A 59 9.39 5.15 4.92
CA VAL A 59 8.00 5.03 5.35
C VAL A 59 7.02 4.69 4.23
N HIS A 60 5.91 4.08 4.65
CA HIS A 60 4.69 3.89 3.88
C HIS A 60 3.60 4.83 4.42
N ALA A 61 2.73 5.28 3.52
CA ALA A 61 1.48 5.92 3.89
C ALA A 61 0.51 4.82 4.34
N HIS A 62 0.33 4.69 5.64
CA HIS A 62 -0.63 3.80 6.25
C HIS A 62 -2.01 4.46 6.25
N HIS A 63 -3.01 3.76 5.74
CA HIS A 63 -4.40 4.18 5.82
C HIS A 63 -5.06 3.43 6.98
N ASP A 64 -5.53 4.11 8.03
CA ASP A 64 -6.42 3.48 9.03
C ASP A 64 -7.85 3.31 8.44
N ASP A 65 -8.24 4.21 7.52
CA ASP A 65 -9.49 4.18 6.76
C ASP A 65 -9.26 4.60 5.30
N TYR A 66 -9.46 3.68 4.35
CA TYR A 66 -9.31 3.96 2.93
C TYR A 66 -10.36 4.94 2.37
N ALA A 67 -11.46 5.22 3.07
CA ALA A 67 -12.40 6.28 2.71
C ALA A 67 -11.85 7.69 2.98
N LYS A 68 -10.78 7.81 3.77
CA LYS A 68 -10.06 9.06 4.06
C LYS A 68 -8.67 9.04 3.41
N PRO A 69 -8.59 9.24 2.09
CA PRO A 69 -7.41 8.92 1.29
C PRO A 69 -6.15 9.71 1.65
N LEU A 70 -6.29 10.94 2.18
CA LEU A 70 -5.18 11.81 2.56
C LEU A 70 -4.93 11.84 4.08
N ASP A 71 -5.78 11.18 4.86
CA ASP A 71 -5.60 10.99 6.29
C ASP A 71 -4.75 9.74 6.48
N VAL A 72 -3.43 9.92 6.40
CA VAL A 72 -2.47 8.83 6.43
C VAL A 72 -1.47 9.02 7.55
N ARG A 73 -1.10 7.90 8.16
CA ARG A 73 0.02 7.82 9.09
C ARG A 73 1.27 7.45 8.35
N TRP A 74 2.40 7.99 8.76
CA TRP A 74 3.69 7.62 8.21
C TRP A 74 4.32 6.56 9.09
N LEU A 75 4.42 5.34 8.58
CA LEU A 75 4.95 4.19 9.31
C LEU A 75 6.04 3.50 8.51
N CYS A 76 7.16 3.18 9.16
CA CYS A 76 8.14 2.29 8.55
C CYS A 76 7.56 0.87 8.43
N ASN A 77 8.16 0.03 7.59
CA ASN A 77 7.68 -1.33 7.34
C ASN A 77 7.45 -2.15 8.63
N LYS A 78 8.31 -1.98 9.66
CA LYS A 78 8.16 -2.67 10.94
C LYS A 78 6.85 -2.26 11.66
N HIS A 79 6.67 -0.97 11.93
CA HIS A 79 5.51 -0.47 12.68
C HIS A 79 4.22 -0.57 11.86
N HIS A 80 4.31 -0.50 10.53
CA HIS A 80 3.19 -0.76 9.63
C HIS A 80 2.62 -2.18 9.81
N ASN A 81 3.50 -3.19 9.78
CA ASN A 81 3.09 -4.58 9.96
C ASN A 81 2.65 -4.87 11.39
N GLU A 82 3.28 -4.23 12.38
CA GLU A 82 2.87 -4.31 13.78
C GLU A 82 1.46 -3.77 13.99
N TRP A 83 1.14 -2.61 13.40
CA TRP A 83 -0.21 -2.07 13.43
C TRP A 83 -1.22 -3.05 12.86
N HIS A 84 -0.96 -3.63 11.68
CA HIS A 84 -1.86 -4.61 11.06
C HIS A 84 -1.99 -5.90 11.86
N ARG A 85 -0.94 -6.31 12.58
CA ARG A 85 -1.00 -7.47 13.48
C ARG A 85 -1.93 -7.22 14.68
N ILE A 86 -1.97 -5.98 15.17
CA ILE A 86 -2.78 -5.60 16.34
C ILE A 86 -4.23 -5.29 15.95
N HIS A 87 -4.43 -4.58 14.84
CA HIS A 87 -5.74 -4.01 14.46
C HIS A 87 -6.42 -4.72 13.28
N GLY A 88 -5.70 -5.56 12.53
CA GLY A 88 -6.20 -6.24 11.34
C GLY A 88 -6.06 -5.43 10.06
N GLU A 89 -6.94 -5.67 9.07
CA GLU A 89 -7.01 -4.83 7.87
C GLU A 89 -7.66 -3.48 8.17
N ALA A 90 -7.16 -2.44 7.50
CA ALA A 90 -7.75 -1.10 7.59
C ALA A 90 -9.19 -1.06 7.07
N ALA A 91 -9.97 -0.13 7.63
CA ALA A 91 -11.36 0.08 7.24
C ALA A 91 -11.45 0.57 5.78
N ASN A 92 -12.59 0.31 5.13
CA ASN A 92 -12.84 0.72 3.74
C ASN A 92 -14.02 1.71 3.62
N GLY A 93 -14.37 2.38 4.73
CA GLY A 93 -15.65 3.05 4.92
C GLY A 93 -16.77 2.10 5.34
#